data_AF-A0A4U5M2N3-F1
#
_entry.id   AF-A0A4U5M2N3-F1
#
_cell.length_a   1.000
_cell.length_b   1.000
_cell.length_c   1.000
_cell.angle_alpha   90.00
_cell.angle_beta   90.00
_cell.angle_gamma   90.00
#
_symmetry.space_group_name_H-M   'P 1'
#
loop_
_entity.id
_entity.type
_entity.pdbx_description
1 polymer ?
#
loop_
_entity_poly.entity_id
_entity_poly.type
_entity_poly.pdbx_seq_one_letter_code
_entity_poly.pdbx_strand_id
1 'polypeptide(L)'
;MLRKTYFSKSCYKLMFLVGINDVLTVIAGCLITGYLMIVGTVFCTHSTLQYITGSIGIALWAGQCLSCVALALNRCLELWSPRLSDLLFEGRRTYIFYFLIGAFMTYIVVFTKPATLSSEIYMWLYNPYILLPPDATYHSVYSNLTHDLMTYICIPCLFVLYTLLIITIRVKFAGLRNRNSKQLKVTTFHKS
;
A
#
# COMPACT_ATOMS: atom_id res chain seq x y z
N MET A 1 11.18 7.79 -20.39
CA MET A 1 10.95 6.52 -19.66
C MET A 1 9.63 5.81 -20.02
N LEU A 2 8.74 6.36 -20.86
CA LEU A 2 7.50 5.71 -21.31
C LEU A 2 7.67 4.95 -22.63
N ARG A 3 8.31 3.78 -22.62
CA ARG A 3 8.34 2.89 -23.79
C ARG A 3 7.15 1.93 -23.70
N LYS A 4 6.22 1.99 -24.67
CA LYS A 4 4.96 1.21 -24.73
C LYS A 4 5.14 -0.30 -24.46
N THR A 5 6.31 -0.86 -24.80
CA THR A 5 6.63 -2.27 -24.61
C THR A 5 6.63 -2.72 -23.14
N TYR A 6 7.00 -1.86 -22.18
CA TYR A 6 7.01 -2.21 -20.75
C TYR A 6 5.61 -2.21 -20.12
N PHE A 7 4.72 -1.33 -20.60
CA PHE A 7 3.31 -1.29 -20.18
C PHE A 7 2.49 -2.48 -20.68
N SER A 8 3.08 -3.38 -21.46
CA SER A 8 2.44 -4.65 -21.81
C SER A 8 2.32 -5.59 -20.61
N LYS A 9 3.24 -5.50 -19.63
CA LYS A 9 3.22 -6.39 -18.46
C LYS A 9 2.42 -5.75 -17.32
N SER A 10 1.54 -6.54 -16.72
CA SER A 10 0.62 -6.10 -15.68
C SER A 10 1.33 -5.59 -14.42
N CYS A 11 2.51 -6.13 -14.11
CA CYS A 11 3.31 -5.66 -12.99
C CYS A 11 3.79 -4.21 -13.17
N TYR A 12 4.27 -3.82 -14.36
CA TYR A 12 4.74 -2.45 -14.58
C TYR A 12 3.61 -1.43 -14.43
N LYS A 13 2.40 -1.80 -14.84
CA LYS A 13 1.19 -1.01 -14.58
C LYS A 13 1.01 -0.83 -13.08
N LEU A 14 0.95 -1.90 -12.29
CA LEU A 14 0.75 -1.79 -10.83
C LEU A 14 1.87 -0.99 -10.15
N MET A 15 3.12 -1.18 -10.55
CA MET A 15 4.26 -0.41 -10.04
C MET A 15 4.15 1.09 -10.35
N PHE A 16 3.63 1.44 -11.53
CA PHE A 16 3.39 2.84 -11.88
C PHE A 16 2.31 3.49 -11.01
N LEU A 17 1.22 2.77 -10.70
CA LEU A 17 0.17 3.24 -9.80
C LEU A 17 0.71 3.48 -8.38
N VAL A 18 1.45 2.49 -7.84
CA VAL A 18 2.09 2.60 -6.52
C VAL A 18 3.03 3.81 -6.49
N GLY A 19 3.83 4.01 -7.54
CA GLY A 19 4.74 5.16 -7.61
C GLY A 19 4.02 6.51 -7.63
N ILE A 20 2.87 6.62 -8.28
CA ILE A 20 2.04 7.84 -8.23
C ILE A 20 1.54 8.07 -6.80
N ASN A 21 0.98 7.04 -6.16
CA ASN A 21 0.48 7.14 -4.80
C ASN A 21 1.59 7.48 -3.79
N ASP A 22 2.80 6.95 -3.94
CA ASP A 22 3.95 7.28 -3.11
C ASP A 22 4.30 8.78 -3.20
N VAL A 23 4.40 9.32 -4.42
CA VAL A 23 4.70 10.75 -4.61
C VAL A 23 3.62 11.63 -3.97
N LEU A 24 2.34 11.29 -4.18
CA LEU A 24 1.23 12.02 -3.57
C LEU A 24 1.25 11.94 -2.04
N THR A 25 1.56 10.76 -1.49
CA THR A 25 1.63 10.53 -0.04
C THR A 25 2.79 11.31 0.59
N VAL A 26 3.94 11.41 -0.08
CA VAL A 26 5.06 12.24 0.40
C VAL A 26 4.71 13.72 0.39
N ILE A 27 4.01 14.21 -0.65
CA ILE A 27 3.59 15.62 -0.70
C ILE A 27 2.63 15.93 0.46
N ALA A 28 1.61 15.10 0.67
CA ALA A 28 0.63 15.33 1.74
C ALA A 28 1.21 15.08 3.14
N GLY A 29 1.90 13.96 3.32
CA GLY A 29 2.39 13.48 4.61
C GLY A 29 3.69 14.12 5.08
N CYS A 30 4.55 14.63 4.18
CA CYS A 30 5.82 15.25 4.56
C CYS A 30 5.81 16.76 4.34
N LEU A 31 5.47 17.24 3.14
CA LEU A 31 5.58 18.67 2.84
C LEU A 31 4.47 19.48 3.54
N ILE A 32 3.21 19.09 3.33
CA ILE A 32 2.07 19.81 3.91
C ILE A 32 2.04 19.64 5.43
N THR A 33 2.16 18.40 5.90
CA THR A 33 2.19 18.10 7.34
C THR A 33 3.38 18.80 8.03
N GLY A 34 4.57 18.79 7.43
CA GLY A 34 5.75 19.48 7.96
C GLY A 34 5.55 20.99 8.06
N TYR A 35 4.95 21.62 7.05
CA TYR A 35 4.58 23.03 7.11
C TYR A 35 3.61 23.33 8.26
N LEU A 36 2.55 22.54 8.39
CA LEU A 36 1.56 22.70 9.48
C LEU A 36 2.17 22.49 10.88
N MET A 37 3.15 21.59 10.99
CA MET A 37 3.91 21.39 12.23
C MET A 37 4.76 22.61 12.58
N ILE A 38 5.48 23.22 11.64
CA ILE A 38 6.31 24.42 11.87
C ILE A 38 5.44 25.59 12.33
N VAL A 39 4.25 25.76 11.74
CA VAL A 39 3.29 26.81 12.13
C VAL A 39 2.63 26.50 13.48
N GLY A 40 2.70 25.25 13.96
CA GLY A 40 2.09 24.85 15.23
C GLY A 40 0.56 24.80 15.18
N THR A 41 -0.03 24.45 14.03
CA THR A 41 -1.50 24.49 13.88
C THR A 41 -2.18 23.36 14.62
N VAL A 42 -3.24 23.69 15.36
CA VAL A 42 -4.24 22.74 15.85
C VAL A 42 -5.48 22.82 14.97
N PHE A 43 -6.38 21.85 15.06
CA PHE A 43 -7.61 21.83 14.27
C PHE A 43 -8.40 23.15 14.32
N CYS A 44 -8.37 23.84 15.46
CA CYS A 44 -9.07 25.10 15.68
C CYS A 44 -8.47 26.32 14.94
N THR A 45 -7.17 26.30 14.56
CA THR A 45 -6.54 27.46 13.88
C THR A 45 -6.72 27.43 12.37
N HIS A 46 -6.69 26.24 11.74
CA HIS A 46 -6.86 26.10 10.28
C HIS A 46 -7.74 24.88 9.94
N SER A 47 -8.99 24.91 10.37
CA SER A 47 -9.93 23.79 10.28
C SER A 47 -10.19 23.29 8.86
N THR A 48 -10.44 24.19 7.90
CA THR A 48 -10.73 23.81 6.51
C THR A 48 -9.54 23.15 5.83
N LEU A 49 -8.34 23.70 6.03
CA LEU A 49 -7.11 23.14 5.45
C LEU A 49 -6.84 21.76 6.03
N GLN A 50 -6.87 21.65 7.37
CA GLN A 50 -6.63 20.36 8.04
C GLN A 50 -7.67 19.30 7.66
N TYR A 51 -8.94 19.66 7.52
CA TYR A 51 -10.00 18.76 7.08
C TYR A 51 -9.71 18.17 5.69
N ILE A 52 -9.37 19.02 4.72
CA ILE A 52 -9.06 18.60 3.34
C ILE A 52 -7.83 17.71 3.32
N THR A 53 -6.75 18.15 3.98
CA THR A 53 -5.48 17.42 3.99
C THR A 53 -5.57 16.10 4.73
N GLY A 54 -6.32 16.05 5.83
CA GLY A 54 -6.56 14.84 6.60
C GLY A 54 -7.39 13.81 5.83
N SER A 55 -8.44 14.25 5.14
CA SER A 55 -9.27 13.39 4.27
C SER A 55 -8.45 12.79 3.13
N ILE A 56 -7.66 13.63 2.44
CA ILE A 56 -6.79 13.20 1.34
C ILE A 56 -5.68 12.28 1.87
N GLY A 57 -5.09 12.60 3.02
CA GLY A 57 -4.04 11.79 3.64
C GLY A 57 -4.49 10.36 3.93
N ILE A 58 -5.67 10.19 4.52
CA ILE A 58 -6.22 8.84 4.80
C ILE A 58 -6.59 8.12 3.51
N ALA A 59 -7.17 8.82 2.53
CA ALA A 59 -7.49 8.21 1.24
C ALA A 59 -6.23 7.72 0.52
N LEU A 60 -5.15 8.52 0.53
CA LEU A 60 -3.86 8.12 -0.03
C LEU A 60 -3.24 6.94 0.72
N TRP A 61 -3.28 6.95 2.06
CA TRP A 61 -2.85 5.80 2.87
C TRP A 61 -3.58 4.53 2.47
N ALA A 62 -4.90 4.61 2.39
CA ALA A 62 -5.74 3.48 2.01
C ALA A 62 -5.47 2.97 0.60
N GLY A 63 -5.39 3.89 -0.36
CA GLY A 63 -5.04 3.59 -1.74
C GLY A 63 -3.67 2.91 -1.85
N GLN A 64 -2.69 3.37 -1.06
CA GLN A 64 -1.36 2.80 -1.01
C GLN A 64 -1.37 1.37 -0.45
N CYS A 65 -2.04 1.11 0.66
CA CYS A 65 -2.15 -0.23 1.24
C CYS A 65 -2.74 -1.24 0.23
N LEU A 66 -3.85 -0.88 -0.42
CA LEU A 66 -4.49 -1.74 -1.42
C LEU A 66 -3.61 -1.94 -2.65
N SER A 67 -2.92 -0.89 -3.11
CA SER A 67 -1.99 -0.98 -4.24
C SER A 67 -0.81 -1.91 -3.95
N CYS A 68 -0.25 -1.84 -2.73
CA CYS A 68 0.81 -2.75 -2.27
C CYS A 68 0.32 -4.20 -2.21
N VAL A 69 -0.90 -4.45 -1.70
CA VAL A 69 -1.47 -5.80 -1.65
C VAL A 69 -1.66 -6.34 -3.06
N ALA A 70 -2.23 -5.55 -3.98
CA ALA A 70 -2.41 -5.94 -5.36
C ALA A 70 -1.07 -6.27 -6.06
N LEU A 71 -0.03 -5.47 -5.81
CA LEU A 71 1.31 -5.70 -6.34
C LEU A 71 1.94 -7.00 -5.78
N ALA A 72 1.84 -7.22 -4.47
CA ALA A 72 2.36 -8.43 -3.83
C ALA A 72 1.63 -9.68 -4.36
N LEU A 73 0.30 -9.64 -4.50
CA LEU A 73 -0.50 -10.70 -5.11
C LEU A 73 -0.07 -10.99 -6.54
N ASN A 74 0.11 -9.96 -7.37
CA ASN A 74 0.59 -10.12 -8.75
C ASN A 74 1.94 -10.85 -8.78
N ARG A 75 2.87 -10.52 -7.87
CA ARG A 75 4.18 -11.20 -7.80
C ARG A 75 4.09 -12.65 -7.35
N CYS A 76 3.27 -12.95 -6.35
CA CYS A 76 3.05 -14.34 -5.92
C CYS A 76 2.43 -15.18 -7.04
N LEU A 77 1.44 -14.62 -7.76
CA LEU A 77 0.77 -15.32 -8.86
C LEU A 77 1.70 -15.53 -10.07
N GLU A 78 2.51 -14.55 -10.46
CA GLU A 78 3.54 -14.73 -11.49
C GLU A 78 4.50 -15.89 -11.16
N LEU A 79 4.83 -16.07 -9.88
CA LEU A 79 5.72 -17.12 -9.39
C LEU A 79 5.05 -18.50 -9.32
N TRP A 80 3.80 -18.58 -8.85
CA TRP A 80 3.11 -19.85 -8.64
C TRP A 80 2.40 -20.36 -9.89
N SER A 81 1.67 -19.48 -10.58
CA SER A 81 0.86 -19.84 -11.73
C SER A 81 0.78 -18.66 -12.70
N PRO A 82 1.65 -18.62 -13.73
CA PRO A 82 1.64 -17.57 -14.75
C PRO A 82 0.28 -17.46 -15.42
N ARG A 83 -0.40 -18.59 -15.67
CA ARG A 83 -1.74 -18.63 -16.27
C ARG A 83 -2.80 -17.88 -15.45
N LEU A 84 -2.73 -17.98 -14.12
CA LEU A 84 -3.67 -17.28 -13.24
C LEU A 84 -3.32 -15.79 -13.13
N SER A 85 -2.02 -15.45 -13.15
CA SER A 85 -1.56 -14.07 -13.24
C SER A 85 -2.06 -13.38 -14.51
N ASP A 86 -1.97 -14.07 -15.64
CA ASP A 86 -2.45 -13.58 -16.93
C ASP A 86 -3.98 -13.45 -16.89
N LEU A 87 -4.70 -14.45 -16.39
CA LEU A 87 -6.16 -14.37 -16.24
C LEU A 87 -6.61 -13.18 -15.38
N LEU A 88 -5.94 -12.92 -14.25
CA LEU A 88 -6.41 -11.90 -13.31
C LEU A 88 -5.95 -10.48 -13.70
N PHE A 89 -4.73 -10.35 -14.22
CA PHE A 89 -4.09 -9.04 -14.40
C PHE A 89 -3.81 -8.65 -15.85
N GLU A 90 -3.97 -9.53 -16.85
CA GLU A 90 -3.62 -9.20 -18.24
C GLU A 90 -4.56 -8.19 -18.90
N GLY A 91 -4.00 -7.41 -19.83
CA GLY A 91 -4.76 -6.54 -20.74
C GLY A 91 -5.52 -5.43 -20.03
N ARG A 92 -6.84 -5.39 -20.24
CA ARG A 92 -7.73 -4.34 -19.71
C ARG A 92 -8.15 -4.58 -18.25
N ARG A 93 -7.95 -5.79 -17.72
CA ARG A 93 -8.40 -6.17 -16.36
C ARG A 93 -7.62 -5.45 -15.27
N THR A 94 -6.36 -5.09 -15.52
CA THR A 94 -5.57 -4.25 -14.58
C THR A 94 -6.24 -2.89 -14.33
N TYR A 95 -6.95 -2.31 -15.31
CA TYR A 95 -7.65 -1.04 -15.10
C TYR A 95 -8.87 -1.18 -14.18
N ILE A 96 -9.42 -2.37 -14.03
CA ILE A 96 -10.47 -2.64 -13.03
C ILE A 96 -9.88 -2.45 -11.63
N PHE A 97 -8.67 -2.96 -11.37
CA PHE A 97 -7.98 -2.73 -10.08
C PHE A 97 -7.70 -1.25 -9.83
N TYR A 98 -7.28 -0.51 -10.87
CA TYR A 98 -7.10 0.94 -10.74
C TYR A 98 -8.39 1.64 -10.38
N PHE A 99 -9.48 1.28 -11.05
CA PHE A 99 -10.80 1.83 -10.77
C PHE A 99 -11.26 1.47 -9.36
N LEU A 100 -11.09 0.23 -8.91
CA LEU A 100 -11.46 -0.20 -7.55
C LEU A 100 -10.68 0.55 -6.48
N ILE A 101 -9.37 0.70 -6.65
CA ILE A 101 -8.53 1.48 -5.73
C ILE A 101 -8.98 2.94 -5.72
N GLY A 102 -9.13 3.55 -6.89
CA GLY A 102 -9.59 4.94 -7.01
C GLY A 102 -10.99 5.16 -6.40
N ALA A 103 -11.93 4.26 -6.66
CA ALA A 103 -13.28 4.31 -6.10
C ALA A 103 -13.26 4.17 -4.57
N PHE A 104 -12.41 3.31 -4.03
CA PHE A 104 -12.25 3.18 -2.58
C PHE A 104 -11.62 4.44 -1.95
N MET A 105 -10.65 5.05 -2.62
CA MET A 105 -10.09 6.34 -2.20
C MET A 105 -11.16 7.43 -2.18
N THR A 106 -11.98 7.54 -3.23
CA THR A 106 -13.09 8.49 -3.28
C THR A 106 -14.12 8.22 -2.19
N TYR A 107 -14.44 6.94 -1.93
CA TYR A 107 -15.33 6.55 -0.82
C TYR A 107 -14.80 7.05 0.52
N ILE A 108 -13.49 6.93 0.78
CA ILE A 108 -12.90 7.44 2.01
C ILE A 108 -12.98 8.97 2.08
N VAL A 109 -12.69 9.69 1.00
CA VAL A 109 -12.76 11.16 1.03
C VAL A 109 -14.18 11.65 1.35
N VAL A 110 -15.23 10.97 0.86
CA VAL A 110 -16.62 11.45 0.97
C VAL A 110 -17.33 10.95 2.22
N PHE A 111 -17.14 9.68 2.60
CA PHE A 111 -17.97 9.02 3.62
C PHE A 111 -17.24 8.76 4.94
N THR A 112 -15.94 8.99 4.98
CA THR A 112 -15.10 8.62 6.12
C THR A 112 -14.64 9.86 6.88
N LYS A 113 -14.48 9.74 8.21
CA LYS A 113 -14.03 10.85 9.06
C LYS A 113 -12.56 11.20 8.74
N PRO A 114 -12.21 12.48 8.61
CA PRO A 114 -10.82 12.89 8.42
C PRO A 114 -9.99 12.67 9.69
N ALA A 115 -8.68 12.55 9.52
CA ALA A 115 -7.73 12.70 10.61
C ALA A 115 -7.43 14.19 10.77
N THR A 116 -7.18 14.59 12.00
CA THR A 116 -6.83 15.96 12.37
C THR A 116 -5.39 15.98 12.87
N LEU A 117 -4.65 17.03 12.53
CA LEU A 117 -3.27 17.15 12.98
C LEU A 117 -3.26 17.88 14.33
N SER A 118 -2.65 17.25 15.33
CA SER A 118 -2.33 17.92 16.59
C SER A 118 -0.83 18.18 16.66
N SER A 119 -0.43 19.44 16.60
CA SER A 119 0.97 19.86 16.77
C SER A 119 1.49 19.66 18.20
N GLU A 120 0.62 19.47 19.19
CA GLU A 120 1.05 19.19 20.58
C GLU A 120 1.71 17.82 20.73
N ILE A 121 1.25 16.85 19.92
CA ILE A 121 1.70 15.45 19.92
C ILE A 121 2.28 15.02 18.58
N TYR A 122 2.44 15.97 17.65
CA TYR A 122 3.07 15.81 16.35
C TYR A 122 2.51 14.63 15.53
N MET A 123 1.20 14.38 15.61
CA MET A 123 0.57 13.23 14.92
C MET A 123 -0.82 13.54 14.37
N TRP A 124 -1.18 12.82 13.32
CA TRP A 124 -2.53 12.79 12.75
C TRP A 124 -3.39 11.82 13.54
N LEU A 125 -4.52 12.31 14.05
CA LEU A 125 -5.42 11.56 14.90
C LEU A 125 -6.86 11.73 14.46
N TYR A 126 -7.61 10.64 14.54
CA TYR A 126 -9.06 10.72 14.45
C TYR A 126 -9.68 11.31 15.72
N ASN A 127 -9.05 11.07 16.88
CA ASN A 127 -9.47 11.62 18.16
C ASN A 127 -8.49 12.70 18.67
N PRO A 128 -8.83 13.99 18.57
CA PRO A 128 -7.97 15.06 19.04
C PRO A 128 -7.90 15.15 20.57
N TYR A 129 -8.82 14.51 21.30
CA TYR A 129 -8.91 14.56 22.77
C TYR A 129 -8.16 13.42 23.47
N ILE A 130 -7.18 12.79 22.81
CA ILE A 130 -6.45 11.66 23.38
C ILE A 130 -5.66 11.99 24.66
N LEU A 131 -5.38 13.27 24.89
CA LEU A 131 -4.69 13.77 26.09
C LEU A 131 -5.64 14.06 27.26
N LEU A 132 -6.95 14.06 27.04
CA LEU A 132 -7.94 14.26 28.10
C LEU A 132 -8.23 12.92 28.80
N PRO A 133 -8.59 12.94 30.09
CA PRO A 133 -8.98 11.74 30.81
C PRO A 133 -10.20 11.06 30.14
N PRO A 134 -10.29 9.71 30.19
CA PRO A 134 -11.30 8.93 29.45
C PRO A 134 -12.75 9.32 29.75
N ASP A 135 -12.97 9.88 30.93
CA ASP A 135 -14.29 10.22 31.47
C ASP A 135 -14.79 11.58 30.95
N ALA A 136 -13.90 12.39 30.36
CA ALA A 136 -14.21 13.73 29.90
C ALA A 136 -14.84 13.76 28.50
N THR A 137 -14.62 12.73 27.66
CA THR A 137 -15.15 12.70 26.28
C THR A 137 -15.49 11.30 25.79
N TYR A 138 -16.48 11.20 24.89
CA TYR A 138 -16.84 9.93 24.24
C TYR A 138 -15.84 9.59 23.12
N HIS A 139 -14.71 8.96 23.47
CA HIS A 139 -13.64 8.61 22.53
C HIS A 139 -14.10 7.70 21.36
N SER A 140 -15.14 6.89 21.56
CA SER A 140 -15.70 5.98 20.54
C SER A 140 -16.29 6.70 19.34
N VAL A 141 -16.79 7.94 19.53
CA VAL A 141 -17.36 8.77 18.46
C VAL A 141 -16.30 9.16 17.43
N TYR A 142 -15.04 9.23 17.85
CA TYR A 142 -13.90 9.61 17.00
C TYR A 142 -13.19 8.41 16.36
N SER A 143 -13.73 7.20 16.50
CA SER A 143 -13.19 6.02 15.82
C SER A 143 -13.62 5.96 14.35
N ASN A 144 -12.78 5.30 13.55
CA ASN A 144 -12.97 5.17 12.12
C ASN A 144 -12.89 3.69 11.72
N LEU A 145 -14.04 3.03 11.81
CA LEU A 145 -14.17 1.60 11.56
C LEU A 145 -13.62 1.19 10.18
N THR A 146 -13.86 1.99 9.14
CA THR A 146 -13.38 1.69 7.78
C THR A 146 -11.86 1.64 7.72
N HIS A 147 -11.20 2.66 8.29
CA HIS A 147 -9.74 2.71 8.35
C HIS A 147 -9.16 1.58 9.20
N ASP A 148 -9.77 1.30 10.35
CA ASP A 148 -9.31 0.28 11.28
C ASP A 148 -9.39 -1.11 10.63
N LEU A 149 -10.55 -1.47 10.06
CA LEU A 149 -10.74 -2.72 9.33
C LEU A 149 -9.73 -2.88 8.19
N MET A 150 -9.53 -1.82 7.39
CA MET A 150 -8.56 -1.85 6.31
C MET A 150 -7.15 -2.13 6.83
N THR A 151 -6.73 -1.48 7.90
CA THR A 151 -5.41 -1.63 8.50
C THR A 151 -5.22 -3.05 9.05
N TYR A 152 -6.21 -3.56 9.78
CA TYR A 152 -6.19 -4.92 10.34
C TYR A 152 -6.22 -6.02 9.28
N ILE A 153 -6.74 -5.75 8.07
CA ILE A 153 -6.75 -6.72 6.97
C ILE A 153 -5.47 -6.60 6.12
N CYS A 154 -5.11 -5.38 5.70
CA CYS A 154 -4.05 -5.15 4.72
C CYS A 154 -2.66 -5.44 5.29
N ILE A 155 -2.37 -5.04 6.53
CA ILE A 155 -1.03 -5.22 7.11
C ILE A 155 -0.69 -6.71 7.28
N PRO A 156 -1.55 -7.55 7.93
CA PRO A 156 -1.27 -8.98 8.02
C PRO A 156 -1.25 -9.67 6.65
N CYS A 157 -2.12 -9.25 5.72
CA CYS A 157 -2.12 -9.78 4.37
C CYS A 157 -0.78 -9.53 3.66
N LEU A 158 -0.24 -8.31 3.72
CA LEU A 158 1.08 -8.00 3.17
C LEU A 158 2.19 -8.83 3.80
N PHE A 159 2.18 -8.97 5.12
CA PHE A 159 3.16 -9.78 5.83
C PHE A 159 3.14 -11.25 5.35
N VAL A 160 1.95 -11.85 5.23
CA VAL A 160 1.78 -13.21 4.72
C VAL A 160 2.23 -13.31 3.26
N LEU A 161 1.86 -12.38 2.39
CA LEU A 161 2.23 -12.43 0.97
C LEU A 161 3.73 -12.31 0.76
N TYR A 162 4.40 -11.38 1.46
CA TYR A 162 5.84 -11.21 1.33
C TYR A 162 6.63 -12.40 1.91
N THR A 163 6.20 -12.96 3.05
CA THR A 163 6.83 -14.17 3.60
C THR A 163 6.70 -15.36 2.65
N LEU A 164 5.51 -15.58 2.07
CA LEU A 164 5.28 -16.60 1.05
C LEU A 164 6.12 -16.37 -0.21
N LEU A 165 6.26 -15.13 -0.65
CA LEU A 165 7.10 -14.75 -1.78
C LEU A 165 8.58 -15.10 -1.52
N ILE A 166 9.11 -14.74 -0.35
CA ILE A 166 10.49 -15.05 0.04
C ILE A 166 10.71 -16.57 0.07
N ILE A 167 9.82 -17.33 0.70
CA ILE A 167 9.91 -18.80 0.76
C ILE A 167 9.92 -19.39 -0.66
N THR A 168 8.99 -18.96 -1.51
CA THR A 168 8.86 -19.45 -2.88
C THR A 168 10.13 -19.20 -3.69
N ILE A 169 10.71 -17.99 -3.57
CA ILE A 169 11.96 -17.64 -4.24
C ILE A 169 13.09 -18.55 -3.75
N ARG A 170 13.24 -18.74 -2.44
CA ARG A 170 14.29 -19.61 -1.86
C ARG A 170 14.18 -21.05 -2.37
N VAL A 171 12.97 -21.62 -2.38
CA VAL A 171 12.73 -22.99 -2.87
C VAL A 171 13.08 -23.13 -4.35
N LYS A 172 12.64 -22.19 -5.20
CA LYS A 172 12.96 -22.22 -6.64
C LYS A 172 14.46 -22.07 -6.89
N PHE A 173 15.14 -21.14 -6.20
CA PHE A 173 16.58 -20.95 -6.33
C PHE A 173 17.37 -22.18 -5.86
N ALA A 174 16.98 -22.81 -4.76
CA ALA A 174 17.60 -24.04 -4.29
C ALA A 174 17.41 -25.18 -5.31
N GLY A 175 16.22 -25.31 -5.90
CA GLY A 175 15.93 -26.27 -6.97
C GLY A 175 16.79 -26.05 -8.22
N LEU A 176 16.97 -24.80 -8.65
CA LEU A 176 17.85 -24.45 -9.77
C LEU A 176 19.32 -24.76 -9.47
N ARG A 177 19.81 -24.41 -8.27
CA ARG A 177 21.18 -24.73 -7.83
C ARG A 177 21.43 -26.23 -7.85
N ASN A 178 20.48 -27.04 -7.34
CA ASN A 178 20.60 -28.50 -7.33
C ASN A 178 20.53 -29.11 -8.74
N ARG A 179 19.77 -28.53 -9.66
CA ARG A 179 19.77 -28.96 -11.08
C ARG A 179 21.11 -28.66 -11.74
N ASN A 180 21.65 -27.47 -11.55
CA ASN A 180 22.94 -27.08 -12.13
C ASN A 180 24.09 -27.94 -11.59
N SER A 181 24.11 -28.25 -10.29
CA SER A 181 25.15 -29.12 -9.71
C SER A 181 25.05 -30.57 -10.20
N LYS A 182 23.83 -31.08 -10.44
CA LYS A 182 23.63 -32.40 -11.08
C LYS A 182 24.11 -32.41 -12.53
N GLN A 183 23.80 -31.37 -13.31
CA GLN A 183 24.27 -31.24 -14.69
C GLN A 183 25.81 -31.22 -14.76
N LEU A 184 26.48 -30.41 -13.93
CA LEU A 184 27.94 -30.35 -13.86
C LEU A 184 28.60 -31.71 -13.53
N LYS A 185 28.00 -32.51 -12.64
CA LYS A 185 28.52 -33.86 -12.34
C LYS A 185 28.40 -34.80 -13.54
N VAL A 186 27.27 -34.77 -14.26
CA VAL A 186 27.05 -35.64 -15.43
C VAL A 186 28.04 -35.32 -16.57
N THR A 187 28.36 -34.04 -16.81
CA THR A 187 29.32 -33.67 -17.86
C THR A 187 30.77 -34.09 -17.54
N THR A 188 31.16 -34.14 -16.27
CA THR A 188 32.50 -34.59 -15.86
C THR A 188 32.66 -36.11 -16.01
N PHE A 189 31.62 -36.89 -15.75
CA PHE A 189 31.65 -38.35 -15.90
C PHE A 189 31.69 -38.82 -17.37
N HIS A 190 31.27 -37.99 -18.34
CA HIS A 190 31.32 -38.36 -19.75
C HIS A 190 32.65 -38.02 -20.44
N LYS A 191 33.60 -37.43 -19.70
CA LYS A 191 34.93 -37.03 -20.19
C LYS A 191 36.09 -37.91 -19.67
N SER A 192 35.81 -38.95 -18.89
CA SER A 192 36.77 -39.96 -18.44
C SER A 192 36.52 -41.30 -19.15
#